data_AF-A0A1X7KV66-F1
#
_entry.id   AF-A0A1X7KV66-F1
#
_cell.length_a   1.000
_cell.length_b   1.000
_cell.length_c   1.000
_cell.angle_alpha   90.00
_cell.angle_beta   90.00
_cell.angle_gamma   90.00
#
_symmetry.space_group_name_H-M   'P 1'
#
loop_
_entity.id
_entity.type
_entity.pdbx_description
1 polymer ?
#
loop_
_entity_poly.entity_id
_entity_poly.type
_entity_poly.pdbx_seq_one_letter_code
_entity_poly.pdbx_strand_id
1 'polypeptide(L)'
;MEYLNHYVIVVIFVALGILLPVIALTAGRWLRPHKPTEMKKTTYESGNDPVGVGQVRFNIRYYVFALMFVIFDVETIFLYPWAVAYKQLGLFVLLEMLIFVLLLLVGLVYAWKKRVLTWNSH
;
A
#
# COMPACT_ATOMS: atom_id res chain seq x y z
N MET A 1 -28.35 12.92 12.38
CA MET A 1 -28.95 11.97 11.42
C MET A 1 -28.25 12.02 10.06
N GLU A 2 -27.88 13.19 9.53
CA GLU A 2 -27.20 13.31 8.22
C GLU A 2 -25.80 12.65 8.16
N TYR A 3 -24.97 12.81 9.18
CA TYR A 3 -23.67 12.11 9.26
C TYR A 3 -23.82 10.58 9.27
N LEU A 4 -24.82 10.05 9.96
CA LEU A 4 -25.11 8.61 9.99
C LEU A 4 -25.47 8.10 8.58
N ASN A 5 -26.25 8.88 7.82
CA ASN A 5 -26.58 8.55 6.43
C ASN A 5 -25.34 8.49 5.54
N HIS A 6 -24.37 9.41 5.69
CA HIS A 6 -23.12 9.35 4.94
C HIS A 6 -22.31 8.09 5.25
N TYR A 7 -22.19 7.70 6.52
CA TYR A 7 -21.52 6.44 6.88
C TYR A 7 -22.25 5.20 6.35
N VAL A 8 -23.59 5.20 6.38
CA VAL A 8 -24.39 4.12 5.80
C VAL A 8 -24.14 3.99 4.29
N ILE A 9 -24.06 5.12 3.56
CA ILE A 9 -23.71 5.11 2.13
C ILE A 9 -22.33 4.51 1.90
N VAL A 10 -21.33 4.90 2.69
CA VAL A 10 -19.96 4.34 2.60
C VAL A 10 -19.97 2.83 2.83
N VAL A 11 -20.69 2.36 3.85
CA VAL A 11 -20.81 0.91 4.15
C VAL A 11 -21.48 0.17 3.01
N ILE A 12 -22.56 0.70 2.44
CA ILE A 12 -23.24 0.11 1.27
C ILE A 12 -22.28 0.05 0.09
N PHE A 13 -21.50 1.09 -0.15
CA PHE A 13 -20.55 1.14 -1.26
C PHE A 13 -19.42 0.11 -1.10
N VAL A 14 -18.85 -0.03 0.11
CA VAL A 14 -17.86 -1.07 0.43
C VAL A 14 -18.47 -2.46 0.28
N ALA A 15 -19.70 -2.67 0.76
CA ALA A 15 -20.40 -3.93 0.64
C ALA A 15 -20.62 -4.31 -0.84
N LEU A 16 -21.09 -3.37 -1.67
CA LEU A 16 -21.24 -3.59 -3.10
C LEU A 16 -19.89 -3.84 -3.80
N GLY A 17 -18.84 -3.09 -3.42
CA GLY A 17 -17.48 -3.26 -3.94
C GLY A 17 -16.90 -4.64 -3.67
N ILE A 18 -17.30 -5.30 -2.59
CA ILE A 18 -16.93 -6.69 -2.27
C ILE A 18 -17.90 -7.69 -2.93
N LEU A 19 -19.20 -7.44 -2.86
CA LEU A 19 -20.24 -8.33 -3.37
C LEU A 19 -20.11 -8.54 -4.88
N LEU A 20 -19.82 -7.50 -5.65
CA LEU A 20 -19.74 -7.59 -7.11
C LEU A 20 -18.62 -8.55 -7.59
N PRO A 21 -17.35 -8.42 -7.14
CA PRO A 21 -16.31 -9.41 -7.45
C PRO A 21 -16.66 -10.81 -6.97
N VAL A 22 -17.24 -10.97 -5.77
CA VAL A 22 -17.62 -12.28 -5.24
C VAL A 22 -18.69 -12.94 -6.11
N ILE A 23 -19.75 -12.23 -6.48
CA ILE A 23 -20.80 -12.73 -7.37
C ILE A 23 -20.21 -13.05 -8.75
N ALA A 24 -19.39 -12.17 -9.31
CA ALA A 24 -18.78 -12.40 -10.62
C ALA A 24 -17.86 -13.64 -10.64
N LEU A 25 -17.03 -13.82 -9.61
CA LEU A 25 -16.12 -14.96 -9.49
C LEU A 25 -16.87 -16.28 -9.23
N THR A 26 -17.91 -16.25 -8.40
CA THR A 26 -18.76 -17.44 -8.12
C THR A 26 -19.59 -17.84 -9.34
N ALA A 27 -20.24 -16.89 -10.01
CA ALA A 27 -20.94 -17.12 -11.27
C ALA A 27 -19.98 -17.63 -12.36
N GLY A 28 -18.79 -17.02 -12.50
CA GLY A 28 -17.77 -17.46 -13.43
C GLY A 28 -17.30 -18.90 -13.16
N ARG A 29 -17.22 -19.31 -11.89
CA ARG A 29 -16.90 -20.69 -11.51
C ARG A 29 -18.00 -21.69 -11.94
N TRP A 30 -19.27 -21.31 -11.88
CA TRP A 30 -20.38 -22.17 -12.32
C TRP A 30 -20.52 -22.23 -13.85
N LEU A 31 -20.26 -21.13 -14.55
CA LEU A 31 -20.36 -21.07 -16.01
C LEU A 31 -19.15 -21.72 -16.74
N ARG A 32 -17.98 -21.76 -16.10
CA ARG A 32 -16.75 -22.24 -16.73
C ARG A 32 -16.72 -23.78 -16.84
N PRO A 33 -16.26 -24.34 -17.98
CA PRO A 33 -15.98 -25.77 -18.10
C PRO A 33 -14.96 -26.25 -17.05
N HIS A 34 -15.35 -27.24 -16.24
CA HIS A 34 -14.50 -27.82 -15.21
C HIS A 34 -13.74 -29.04 -15.76
N LYS A 35 -12.53 -28.81 -16.28
CA LYS A 35 -11.62 -29.86 -16.79
C LYS A 35 -10.24 -29.78 -16.12
N PRO A 36 -10.11 -30.14 -14.83
CA PRO A 36 -8.82 -30.19 -14.15
C PRO A 36 -7.96 -31.32 -14.74
N THR A 37 -6.68 -31.05 -14.92
CA THR A 37 -5.67 -32.03 -15.39
C THR A 37 -4.44 -31.81 -14.54
N GLU A 38 -3.67 -32.85 -14.24
CA GLU A 38 -2.47 -32.73 -13.40
C GLU A 38 -1.48 -31.69 -13.96
N MET A 39 -1.26 -31.68 -15.29
CA MET A 39 -0.44 -30.67 -15.98
C MET A 39 -0.95 -29.22 -15.87
N LYS A 40 -2.25 -28.99 -15.59
CA LYS A 40 -2.79 -27.63 -15.41
C LYS A 40 -2.63 -27.12 -13.97
N LYS A 41 -2.27 -28.01 -13.05
CA LYS A 41 -2.09 -27.72 -11.62
C LYS A 41 -0.61 -27.53 -11.27
N THR A 42 0.31 -27.81 -12.19
CA THR A 42 1.74 -27.58 -12.00
C THR A 42 2.06 -26.09 -12.12
N THR A 43 3.12 -25.66 -11.43
CA THR A 43 3.63 -24.28 -11.53
C THR A 43 4.13 -24.01 -12.95
N TYR A 44 3.83 -22.82 -13.47
CA TYR A 44 4.30 -22.39 -14.78
C TYR A 44 5.81 -22.10 -14.76
N GLU A 45 6.59 -22.84 -15.56
CA GLU A 45 8.03 -22.65 -15.75
C GLU A 45 8.40 -22.66 -17.25
N SER A 46 7.64 -21.94 -18.08
CA SER A 46 7.84 -21.84 -19.54
C SER A 46 7.97 -23.18 -20.29
N GLY A 47 7.33 -24.24 -19.78
CA GLY A 47 7.34 -25.59 -20.37
C GLY A 47 8.29 -26.58 -19.70
N ASN A 48 9.09 -26.13 -18.73
CA ASN A 48 9.97 -27.00 -17.93
C ASN A 48 9.29 -27.47 -16.65
N ASP A 49 9.85 -28.53 -16.06
CA ASP A 49 9.49 -28.93 -14.70
C ASP A 49 10.08 -27.94 -13.69
N PRO A 50 9.32 -27.49 -12.69
CA PRO A 50 9.82 -26.57 -11.68
C PRO A 50 10.93 -27.25 -10.86
N VAL A 51 12.13 -26.66 -10.85
CA VAL A 51 13.29 -27.19 -10.13
C VAL A 51 13.59 -26.33 -8.90
N GLY A 52 13.80 -26.99 -7.76
CA GLY A 52 14.26 -26.36 -6.52
C GLY A 52 13.14 -25.88 -5.59
N VAL A 53 13.56 -25.35 -4.44
CA VAL A 53 12.66 -24.67 -3.50
C VAL A 53 12.48 -23.22 -3.96
N GLY A 54 11.22 -22.75 -4.11
CA GLY A 54 10.90 -21.36 -4.50
C GLY A 54 11.31 -20.29 -3.48
N GLN A 55 12.23 -20.60 -2.57
CA GLN A 55 12.74 -19.71 -1.54
C GLN A 55 13.91 -18.90 -2.09
N VAL A 56 13.56 -17.80 -2.75
CA VAL A 56 14.53 -16.76 -3.11
C VAL A 56 14.80 -15.90 -1.88
N ARG A 57 16.06 -15.54 -1.64
CA ARG A 57 16.41 -14.52 -0.64
C ARG A 57 15.84 -13.18 -1.11
N PHE A 58 14.73 -12.76 -0.52
CA PHE A 58 14.17 -11.43 -0.80
C PHE A 58 15.18 -10.35 -0.42
N ASN A 59 15.33 -9.38 -1.31
CA ASN A 59 16.29 -8.30 -1.11
C ASN A 59 15.84 -7.39 0.04
N ILE A 60 16.76 -7.02 0.94
CA ILE A 60 16.46 -6.11 2.07
C ILE A 60 15.89 -4.76 1.64
N ARG A 61 16.07 -4.36 0.38
CA ARG A 61 15.53 -3.13 -0.19
C ARG A 61 14.02 -3.00 0.00
N TYR A 62 13.25 -4.08 -0.14
CA TYR A 62 11.79 -4.05 0.09
C TYR A 62 11.46 -3.59 1.51
N TYR A 63 12.21 -4.07 2.50
CA TYR A 63 12.04 -3.68 3.90
C TYR A 63 12.34 -2.20 4.11
N VAL A 64 13.44 -1.68 3.52
CA VAL A 64 13.79 -0.26 3.66
C VAL A 64 12.71 0.64 3.06
N PHE A 65 12.18 0.29 1.88
CA PHE A 65 11.09 1.06 1.28
C PHE A 65 9.82 1.02 2.14
N ALA A 66 9.44 -0.15 2.67
CA ALA A 66 8.28 -0.28 3.55
C ALA A 66 8.45 0.51 4.85
N LEU A 67 9.61 0.43 5.49
CA LEU A 67 9.92 1.18 6.70
C LEU A 67 9.86 2.69 6.45
N MET A 68 10.48 3.15 5.36
CA MET A 68 10.45 4.56 4.98
C MET A 68 9.02 5.04 4.72
N PHE A 69 8.21 4.24 4.00
CA PHE A 69 6.81 4.54 3.74
C PHE A 69 6.02 4.70 5.05
N VAL A 70 6.16 3.78 6.01
CA VAL A 70 5.45 3.85 7.29
C VAL A 70 5.86 5.10 8.09
N ILE A 71 7.13 5.48 8.07
CA ILE A 71 7.61 6.70 8.75
C ILE A 71 6.94 7.95 8.14
N PHE A 72 6.91 8.05 6.80
CA PHE A 72 6.24 9.16 6.11
C PHE A 72 4.72 9.15 6.29
N ASP A 73 4.09 7.98 6.31
CA ASP A 73 2.65 7.85 6.53
C ASP A 73 2.27 8.39 7.91
N VAL A 74 3.01 7.99 8.94
CA VAL A 74 2.87 8.52 10.30
C VAL A 74 3.11 10.03 10.36
N GLU A 75 4.09 10.56 9.62
CA GLU A 75 4.29 12.01 9.49
C GLU A 75 3.02 12.71 8.96
N THR A 76 2.43 12.21 7.88
CA THR A 76 1.23 12.84 7.30
C THR A 76 0.06 12.89 8.28
N ILE A 77 -0.08 11.87 9.14
CA ILE A 77 -1.08 11.86 10.22
C ILE A 77 -0.91 13.06 11.16
N PHE A 78 0.33 13.50 11.44
CA PHE A 78 0.58 14.72 12.22
C PHE A 78 0.35 16.00 11.43
N LEU A 79 0.59 15.99 10.11
CA LEU A 79 0.34 17.15 9.25
C LEU A 79 -1.16 17.45 9.08
N TYR A 80 -2.03 16.43 9.06
CA TYR A 80 -3.46 16.63 8.79
C TYR A 80 -4.19 17.52 9.81
N PRO A 81 -4.12 17.30 11.14
CA PRO A 81 -4.78 18.16 12.11
C PRO A 81 -4.32 19.62 12.01
N TRP A 82 -3.02 19.83 11.83
CA TRP A 82 -2.46 21.16 11.62
C TRP A 82 -3.00 21.81 10.34
N ALA A 83 -3.01 21.09 9.22
CA ALA A 83 -3.50 21.60 7.94
C ALA A 83 -4.98 22.00 8.00
N VAL A 84 -5.81 21.21 8.69
CA VAL A 84 -7.23 21.51 8.90
C VAL A 84 -7.42 22.74 9.80
N ALA A 85 -6.62 22.86 10.86
CA ALA A 85 -6.71 23.96 11.82
C ALA A 85 -5.90 25.21 11.41
N TYR A 86 -5.21 25.20 10.27
CA TYR A 86 -4.24 26.22 9.86
C TYR A 86 -4.72 27.67 10.05
N LYS A 87 -5.97 27.97 9.69
CA LYS A 87 -6.55 29.33 9.80
C LYS A 87 -6.74 29.82 11.24
N GLN A 88 -6.75 28.91 12.21
CA GLN A 88 -6.95 29.20 13.64
C GLN A 88 -5.61 29.22 14.39
N LEU A 89 -4.52 28.81 13.73
CA LEU A 89 -3.20 28.68 14.32
C LEU A 89 -2.34 29.88 13.93
N GLY A 90 -1.66 30.47 14.90
CA GLY A 90 -0.77 31.62 14.67
C GLY A 90 0.54 31.22 13.98
N LEU A 91 1.34 32.23 13.61
CA LEU A 91 2.66 32.06 12.97
C LEU A 91 3.62 31.14 13.74
N PHE A 92 3.45 31.03 15.06
CA PHE A 92 4.25 30.14 15.90
C PHE A 92 4.12 28.67 15.46
N VAL A 93 2.89 28.18 15.27
CA VAL A 93 2.65 26.78 14.90
C VAL A 93 3.07 26.51 13.45
N LEU A 94 2.97 27.51 12.57
CA LEU A 94 3.55 27.42 11.21
C LEU A 94 5.05 27.11 11.27
N LEU A 95 5.80 27.82 12.13
CA LEU A 95 7.24 27.60 12.27
C LEU A 95 7.57 26.21 12.84
N GLU A 96 6.84 25.77 13.86
CA GLU A 96 7.02 24.43 14.43
C GLU A 96 6.79 23.33 13.39
N MET A 97 5.74 23.45 12.58
CA MET A 97 5.45 22.47 11.52
C MET A 97 6.46 22.52 10.38
N LEU A 98 6.97 23.71 10.05
CA LEU A 98 8.04 23.84 9.08
C LEU A 98 9.33 23.17 9.57
N ILE A 99 9.68 23.32 10.86
CA ILE A 99 10.81 22.61 11.47
C ILE A 99 10.58 21.10 11.45
N PHE A 100 9.36 20.64 11.78
CA PHE A 100 9.00 19.23 11.77
C PHE A 100 9.19 18.58 10.39
N VAL A 101 8.66 19.20 9.34
CA VAL A 101 8.84 18.74 7.95
C VAL A 101 10.31 18.77 7.54
N LEU A 102 11.05 19.84 7.89
CA LEU A 102 12.47 19.94 7.55
C LEU A 102 13.31 18.82 8.19
N LEU A 103 13.02 18.45 9.45
CA LEU A 103 13.72 17.39 10.14
C LEU A 103 13.59 16.04 9.40
N LEU A 104 12.41 15.75 8.88
CA LEU A 104 12.14 14.51 8.15
C LEU A 104 12.67 14.56 6.71
N LEU A 105 12.63 15.72 6.06
CA LEU A 105 13.32 15.95 4.78
C LEU A 105 14.83 15.70 4.90
N VAL A 106 15.46 16.09 6.01
CA VAL A 106 16.88 15.76 6.26
C VAL A 106 17.07 14.25 6.32
N GLY A 107 16.18 13.52 6.99
CA GLY A 107 16.16 12.05 7.01
C GLY A 107 16.04 11.45 5.60
N LEU A 108 15.16 11.99 4.76
CA LEU A 108 14.99 11.56 3.37
C LEU A 108 16.25 11.79 2.54
N VAL A 109 16.81 13.00 2.62
CA VAL A 109 18.03 13.38 1.90
C VAL A 109 19.20 12.50 2.35
N TYR A 110 19.29 12.19 3.64
CA TYR A 110 20.29 11.25 4.15
C TYR A 110 20.13 9.85 3.54
N ALA A 111 18.91 9.29 3.56
CA ALA A 111 18.63 7.97 2.99
C ALA A 111 18.91 7.92 1.47
N TRP A 112 18.58 8.99 0.75
CA TRP A 112 18.89 9.14 -0.66
C TRP A 112 20.40 9.21 -0.91
N LYS A 113 21.13 10.04 -0.15
CA LYS A 113 22.60 10.13 -0.25
C LYS A 113 23.29 8.80 0.04
N LYS A 114 22.75 8.00 0.97
CA LYS A 114 23.21 6.63 1.27
C LYS A 114 22.81 5.59 0.21
N ARG A 115 22.12 6.00 -0.86
CA ARG A 115 21.67 5.15 -1.98
C ARG A 115 20.83 3.95 -1.55
N VAL A 116 20.20 4.00 -0.37
CA VAL A 116 19.38 2.89 0.13
C VAL A 116 18.06 2.79 -0.65
N LEU A 117 17.66 3.89 -1.30
CA LEU A 117 16.49 3.98 -2.17
C LEU A 117 16.81 3.63 -3.64
N THR A 118 17.96 3.01 -3.93
CA THR A 118 18.31 2.65 -5.32
C THR A 118 17.75 1.29 -5.72
N TRP A 119 17.21 1.24 -6.94
CA TRP A 119 16.74 0.01 -7.56
C TRP A 119 17.71 -0.44 -8.66
N ASN A 120 18.85 -1.02 -8.26
CA ASN A 120 19.80 -1.59 -9.21
C ASN A 120 19.51 -3.08 -9.39
N SER A 121 19.14 -3.49 -10.60
CA SER A 121 18.85 -4.89 -10.96
C SER A 121 20.13 -5.73 -11.20
N HIS A 122 21.30 -5.17 -10.91
CA HIS A 122 22.61 -5.78 -11.16
C HIS A 122 23.26 -6.25 -9.87
#